data_AF-A6W8W9-F1
#
_entry.id   AF-A6W8W9-F1
#
_cell.length_a   1.000
_cell.length_b   1.000
_cell.length_c   1.000
_cell.angle_alpha   90.00
_cell.angle_beta   90.00
_cell.angle_gamma   90.00
#
_symmetry.space_group_name_H-M   'P 1'
#
loop_
_entity.id
_entity.type
_entity.pdbx_description
1 polymer ?
#
loop_
_entity_poly.entity_id
_entity_poly.type
_entity_poly.pdbx_seq_one_letter_code
_entity_poly.pdbx_strand_id
1 'polypeptide(L)'
;MSAHPNEGHGTLDILEALAALPEPEPPRPPAPKPAGPLVAAICALMNGDPIHDRDRERIVDAIVDDALTHDGLVNPNRVRTSLTRTNADGSTDLVVYPRLIGTVYQTLAAKGALEFVDWTDSTDLRGGNKGKPARIYRLTRILEPTP
;
A
#
# COMPACT_ATOMS: atom_id res chain seq x y z
N MET A 1 -43.47 57.27 -13.74
CA MET A 1 -42.84 56.77 -12.49
C MET A 1 -42.48 55.32 -12.74
N SER A 2 -41.25 55.07 -13.18
CA SER A 2 -40.73 53.72 -13.42
C SER A 2 -39.77 53.38 -12.29
N ALA A 3 -40.08 52.34 -11.52
CA ALA A 3 -39.19 51.80 -10.51
C ALA A 3 -38.25 50.78 -11.18
N HIS A 4 -36.95 51.05 -11.13
CA HIS A 4 -35.91 50.05 -11.40
C HIS A 4 -35.69 49.20 -10.13
N PRO A 5 -35.56 47.87 -10.25
CA PRO A 5 -35.18 47.04 -9.13
C PRO A 5 -33.65 46.84 -9.08
N ASN A 6 -33.23 46.30 -7.93
CA ASN A 6 -32.03 45.48 -7.75
C ASN A 6 -30.73 46.26 -7.53
N GLU A 7 -30.17 46.20 -6.31
CA GLU A 7 -28.82 45.67 -6.05
C GLU A 7 -28.75 45.23 -4.59
N GLY A 8 -28.92 43.93 -4.36
CA GLY A 8 -28.68 43.29 -3.07
C GLY A 8 -28.01 41.96 -3.30
N HIS A 9 -26.71 41.96 -3.63
CA HIS A 9 -25.89 40.75 -3.68
C HIS A 9 -24.43 41.14 -3.47
N GLY A 10 -23.73 40.44 -2.57
CA GLY A 10 -22.26 40.41 -2.65
C GLY A 10 -21.45 40.27 -1.37
N THR A 11 -22.01 40.00 -0.19
CA THR A 11 -21.17 39.85 1.03
C THR A 11 -21.35 38.53 1.79
N LEU A 12 -22.23 37.64 1.34
CA LEU A 12 -22.57 36.41 2.06
C LEU A 12 -21.98 35.11 1.48
N ASP A 13 -21.06 35.18 0.51
CA ASP A 13 -20.66 34.00 -0.28
C ASP A 13 -19.19 33.55 -0.11
N ILE A 14 -18.48 34.09 0.88
CA ILE A 14 -17.08 33.68 1.15
C ILE A 14 -17.00 32.67 2.30
N LEU A 15 -17.91 32.77 3.29
CA LEU A 15 -17.90 31.86 4.45
C LEU A 15 -18.54 30.50 4.13
N GLU A 16 -19.52 30.44 3.22
CA GLU A 16 -20.08 29.16 2.73
C GLU A 16 -19.12 28.43 1.77
N ALA A 17 -18.35 29.15 0.96
CA ALA A 17 -17.36 28.57 0.06
C ALA A 17 -16.14 27.96 0.77
N LEU A 18 -15.77 28.44 1.96
CA LEU A 18 -14.67 27.90 2.76
C LEU A 18 -15.02 26.57 3.47
N ALA A 19 -16.30 26.30 3.72
CA ALA A 19 -16.76 25.07 4.37
C ALA A 19 -16.74 23.83 3.45
N ALA A 20 -16.50 24.02 2.14
CA ALA A 20 -16.46 22.97 1.14
C ALA A 20 -15.04 22.64 0.65
N LEU A 21 -14.00 23.29 1.19
CA LEU A 21 -12.64 22.89 0.89
C LEU A 21 -12.38 21.54 1.60
N PRO A 22 -11.99 20.49 0.85
CA PRO A 22 -11.59 19.25 1.50
C PRO A 22 -10.47 19.56 2.48
N GLU A 23 -10.56 18.98 3.68
CA GLU A 23 -9.49 19.05 4.67
C GLU A 23 -8.15 18.76 3.97
N PRO A 24 -7.12 19.59 4.18
CA PRO A 24 -5.83 19.37 3.54
C PRO A 24 -5.34 17.98 3.92
N GLU A 25 -5.12 17.11 2.92
CA GLU A 25 -4.58 15.78 3.16
C GLU A 25 -3.29 15.92 3.98
N PRO A 26 -3.13 15.14 5.07
CA PRO A 26 -1.91 15.19 5.85
C PRO A 26 -0.71 14.94 4.93
N PRO A 27 0.39 15.69 5.09
CA PRO A 27 1.52 15.59 4.18
C PRO A 27 2.06 14.16 4.16
N ARG A 28 2.23 13.61 2.95
CA ARG A 28 2.78 12.26 2.77
C ARG A 28 4.18 12.20 3.40
N PRO A 29 4.52 11.07 4.06
CA PRO A 29 5.85 10.93 4.63
C PRO A 29 6.92 10.95 3.53
N PRO A 30 8.15 11.38 3.86
CA PRO A 30 9.26 11.31 2.91
C PRO A 30 9.51 9.86 2.48
N ALA A 31 10.16 9.68 1.33
CA ALA A 31 10.54 8.37 0.85
C ALA A 31 11.23 7.55 1.96
N PRO A 32 10.89 6.26 2.08
CA PRO A 32 11.37 5.45 3.19
C PRO A 32 12.88 5.27 3.13
N LYS A 33 13.55 5.45 4.27
CA LYS A 33 14.96 5.08 4.41
C LYS A 33 15.11 3.55 4.37
N PRO A 34 16.26 3.03 3.93
CA PRO A 34 16.59 1.61 4.08
C PRO A 34 16.42 1.15 5.52
N ALA A 35 16.01 -0.11 5.70
CA ALA A 35 15.88 -0.71 7.03
C ALA A 35 17.24 -0.72 7.75
N GLY A 36 17.23 -0.50 9.07
CA GLY A 36 18.44 -0.61 9.87
C GLY A 36 18.99 -2.05 9.92
N PRO A 37 20.27 -2.26 10.27
CA PRO A 37 20.92 -3.58 10.20
C PRO A 37 20.21 -4.68 10.98
N LEU A 38 19.65 -4.36 12.15
CA LEU A 38 18.90 -5.32 12.97
C LEU A 38 17.61 -5.78 12.28
N VAL A 39 16.85 -4.85 11.68
CA VAL A 39 15.62 -5.17 10.95
C VAL A 39 15.93 -6.01 9.72
N ALA A 40 17.03 -5.68 9.02
CA ALA A 40 17.51 -6.48 7.89
C ALA A 40 17.90 -7.91 8.31
N ALA A 41 18.59 -8.08 9.45
CA ALA A 41 18.96 -9.39 9.98
C ALA A 41 17.73 -10.23 10.38
N ILE A 42 16.74 -9.64 11.03
CA ILE A 42 15.47 -10.32 11.37
C ILE A 42 14.73 -10.74 10.10
N CYS A 43 14.68 -9.87 9.09
CA CYS A 43 14.11 -10.21 7.79
C CYS A 43 14.86 -11.35 7.12
N ALA A 44 16.18 -11.37 7.18
CA ALA A 44 17.01 -12.45 6.62
C ALA A 44 16.74 -13.79 7.31
N LEU A 45 16.60 -13.82 8.64
CA LEU A 45 16.23 -15.02 9.39
C LEU A 45 14.87 -15.58 8.94
N MET A 46 13.85 -14.72 8.89
CA MET A 46 12.51 -15.11 8.42
C MET A 46 12.51 -15.53 6.94
N ASN A 47 13.44 -15.02 6.14
CA ASN A 47 13.59 -15.38 4.74
C ASN A 47 14.36 -16.71 4.52
N GLY A 48 15.16 -17.13 5.50
CA GLY A 48 15.96 -18.36 5.42
C GLY A 48 15.31 -19.59 6.05
N ASP A 49 14.21 -19.44 6.80
CA ASP A 49 13.53 -20.57 7.45
C ASP A 49 12.71 -21.40 6.43
N PRO A 50 13.03 -22.69 6.21
CA PRO A 50 12.33 -23.53 5.23
C PRO A 50 10.84 -23.72 5.49
N ILE A 51 10.38 -23.58 6.74
CA ILE A 51 8.95 -23.73 7.07
C ILE A 51 8.06 -22.70 6.34
N HIS A 52 8.69 -21.63 5.84
CA HIS A 52 8.04 -20.49 5.21
C HIS A 52 8.29 -20.41 3.70
N ASP A 53 8.97 -21.38 3.08
CA ASP A 53 9.28 -21.37 1.63
C ASP A 53 8.03 -21.17 0.78
N ARG A 54 7.02 -22.01 1.00
CA ARG A 54 5.76 -21.96 0.23
C ARG A 54 5.01 -20.64 0.39
N ASP A 55 5.06 -20.04 1.57
CA ASP A 55 4.42 -18.74 1.81
C ASP A 55 5.18 -17.62 1.11
N ARG A 56 6.52 -17.68 1.11
CA ARG A 56 7.36 -16.72 0.37
C ARG A 56 7.11 -16.81 -1.13
N GLU A 57 7.10 -18.02 -1.70
CA GLU A 57 6.77 -18.24 -3.10
C GLU A 57 5.42 -17.61 -3.45
N ARG A 58 4.36 -17.93 -2.69
CA ARG A 58 3.03 -17.35 -2.91
C ARG A 58 3.01 -15.83 -2.83
N ILE A 59 3.76 -15.22 -1.90
CA ILE A 59 3.83 -13.76 -1.77
C ILE A 59 4.58 -13.17 -2.98
N VAL A 60 5.67 -13.79 -3.42
CA VAL A 60 6.41 -13.35 -4.61
C VAL A 60 5.53 -13.45 -5.85
N ASP A 61 4.85 -14.57 -6.06
CA ASP A 61 3.91 -14.77 -7.17
C ASP A 61 2.83 -13.70 -7.18
N ALA A 62 2.19 -13.44 -6.04
CA ALA A 62 1.18 -12.39 -5.91
C ALA A 62 1.72 -10.99 -6.22
N ILE A 63 2.97 -10.69 -5.86
CA ILE A 63 3.63 -9.41 -6.20
C ILE A 63 3.88 -9.31 -7.71
N VAL A 64 4.37 -10.39 -8.32
CA VAL A 64 4.65 -10.44 -9.76
C VAL A 64 3.35 -10.33 -10.56
N ASP A 65 2.32 -11.08 -10.18
CA ASP A 65 1.00 -11.03 -10.82
C ASP A 65 0.37 -9.63 -10.74
N ASP A 66 0.46 -8.98 -9.58
CA ASP A 66 -0.01 -7.59 -9.44
C ASP A 66 0.77 -6.64 -10.34
N ALA A 67 2.11 -6.77 -10.41
CA ALA A 67 2.93 -5.97 -11.29
C ALA A 67 2.58 -6.18 -12.77
N LEU A 68 2.45 -7.44 -13.21
CA LEU A 68 2.12 -7.79 -14.60
C LEU A 68 0.75 -7.26 -15.01
N THR A 69 -0.21 -7.25 -14.08
CA THR A 69 -1.57 -6.77 -14.33
C THR A 69 -1.65 -5.24 -14.38
N HIS A 70 -0.72 -4.52 -13.76
CA HIS A 70 -0.79 -3.06 -13.56
C HIS A 70 0.47 -2.32 -14.03
N ASP A 71 0.98 -2.66 -15.22
CA ASP A 71 2.10 -1.96 -15.90
C ASP A 71 3.37 -1.82 -15.05
N GLY A 72 3.68 -2.89 -14.31
CA GLY A 72 4.82 -3.01 -13.41
C GLY A 72 4.61 -2.38 -12.03
N LEU A 73 3.45 -1.79 -11.74
CA LEU A 73 3.15 -1.21 -10.43
C LEU A 73 2.62 -2.25 -9.45
N VAL A 74 3.18 -2.25 -8.25
CA VAL A 74 2.81 -3.14 -7.16
C VAL A 74 2.13 -2.35 -6.05
N ASN A 75 0.87 -2.67 -5.78
CA ASN A 75 0.11 -2.11 -4.67
C ASN A 75 -0.09 -3.15 -3.55
N PRO A 76 0.40 -2.88 -2.33
CA PRO A 76 0.33 -3.85 -1.22
C PRO A 76 -1.10 -4.20 -0.82
N ASN A 77 -2.09 -3.32 -1.05
CA ASN A 77 -3.49 -3.62 -0.77
C ASN A 77 -4.03 -4.67 -1.74
N ARG A 78 -3.71 -4.56 -3.03
CA ARG A 78 -4.16 -5.53 -4.06
C ARG A 78 -3.48 -6.88 -3.87
N VAL A 79 -2.17 -6.88 -3.62
CA VAL A 79 -1.41 -8.09 -3.28
C VAL A 79 -2.02 -8.76 -2.05
N ARG A 80 -2.30 -8.02 -0.98
CA ARG A 80 -2.94 -8.58 0.22
C ARG A 80 -4.33 -9.15 -0.07
N THR A 81 -5.13 -8.49 -0.90
CA THR A 81 -6.43 -9.01 -1.35
C THR A 81 -6.28 -10.33 -2.09
N SER A 82 -5.30 -10.46 -3.01
CA SER A 82 -5.06 -11.72 -3.73
C SER A 82 -4.63 -12.87 -2.82
N LEU A 83 -3.96 -12.55 -1.71
CA LEU A 83 -3.54 -13.51 -0.68
C LEU A 83 -4.64 -13.80 0.36
N THR A 84 -5.85 -13.26 0.17
CA THR A 84 -6.97 -13.43 1.09
C THR A 84 -7.98 -14.44 0.51
N ARG A 85 -8.30 -15.46 1.29
CA ARG A 85 -9.36 -16.42 1.01
C ARG A 85 -10.61 -16.07 1.80
N THR A 86 -11.79 -16.26 1.22
CA THR A 86 -13.07 -16.19 1.93
C THR A 86 -13.49 -17.61 2.32
N ASN A 87 -13.80 -17.81 3.60
CA ASN A 87 -14.29 -19.06 4.18
C ASN A 87 -15.80 -19.19 3.99
N ALA A 88 -16.34 -20.39 4.21
CA ALA A 88 -17.76 -20.69 4.00
C ALA A 88 -18.70 -19.87 4.90
N ASP A 89 -18.22 -19.42 6.07
CA ASP A 89 -18.95 -18.58 7.02
C ASP A 89 -18.87 -17.08 6.69
N GLY A 90 -18.25 -16.71 5.57
CA GLY A 90 -18.05 -15.33 5.15
C GLY A 90 -16.87 -14.63 5.83
N SER A 91 -16.17 -15.28 6.75
CA SER A 91 -14.91 -14.77 7.28
C SER A 91 -13.83 -14.83 6.20
N THR A 92 -12.89 -13.89 6.21
CA THR A 92 -11.70 -13.95 5.33
C THR A 92 -10.49 -14.43 6.11
N ASP A 93 -9.46 -14.97 5.47
CA ASP A 93 -8.17 -15.29 6.08
C ASP A 93 -7.04 -15.17 5.06
N LEU A 94 -5.85 -14.79 5.53
CA LEU A 94 -4.66 -14.83 4.69
C LEU A 94 -4.22 -16.28 4.48
N VAL A 95 -3.86 -16.62 3.25
CA VAL A 95 -3.37 -17.96 2.89
C VAL A 95 -1.86 -18.14 3.09
N VAL A 96 -1.23 -17.14 3.72
CA VAL A 96 0.20 -17.05 4.04
C VAL A 96 0.39 -16.48 5.44
N TYR A 97 1.55 -16.71 6.05
CA TYR A 97 1.90 -16.09 7.33
C TYR A 97 1.99 -14.56 7.21
N PRO A 98 1.14 -13.77 7.91
CA PRO A 98 1.01 -12.33 7.64
C PRO A 98 2.29 -11.52 7.85
N ARG A 99 3.16 -11.95 8.77
CA ARG A 99 4.42 -11.26 9.06
C ARG A 99 5.45 -11.39 7.94
N LEU A 100 5.34 -12.42 7.07
CA LEU A 100 6.25 -12.59 5.94
C LEU A 100 6.03 -11.55 4.85
N ILE A 101 4.81 -11.01 4.69
CA ILE A 101 4.50 -10.08 3.59
C ILE A 101 5.47 -8.89 3.65
N GLY A 102 5.57 -8.23 4.81
CA GLY A 102 6.48 -7.10 5.00
C GLY A 102 7.95 -7.49 4.81
N THR A 103 8.34 -8.67 5.28
CA THR A 103 9.70 -9.21 5.10
C THR A 103 10.05 -9.43 3.63
N VAL A 104 9.14 -10.00 2.82
CA VAL A 104 9.36 -10.24 1.39
C VAL A 104 9.51 -8.92 0.65
N TYR A 105 8.63 -7.94 0.89
CA TYR A 105 8.77 -6.59 0.31
C TYR A 105 10.11 -5.95 0.66
N GLN A 106 10.55 -6.04 1.92
CA GLN A 106 11.84 -5.48 2.35
C GLN A 106 13.02 -6.19 1.68
N THR A 107 12.99 -7.53 1.60
CA THR A 107 14.03 -8.32 0.94
C THR A 107 14.12 -8.00 -0.55
N LEU A 108 12.99 -7.94 -1.25
CA LEU A 108 12.96 -7.61 -2.68
C LEU A 108 13.44 -6.18 -2.94
N ALA A 109 13.02 -5.22 -2.12
CA ALA A 109 13.49 -3.84 -2.22
C ALA A 109 14.99 -3.69 -1.90
N ALA A 110 15.49 -4.39 -0.87
CA ALA A 110 16.92 -4.41 -0.54
C ALA A 110 17.77 -5.06 -1.65
N LYS A 111 17.20 -6.06 -2.33
CA LYS A 111 17.76 -6.63 -3.55
C LYS A 111 17.47 -5.74 -4.77
N GLY A 112 16.87 -4.56 -4.68
CA GLY A 112 16.59 -3.71 -5.84
C GLY A 112 15.66 -4.32 -6.90
N ALA A 113 14.86 -5.33 -6.53
CA ALA A 113 13.79 -5.88 -7.37
C ALA A 113 12.51 -5.06 -7.31
N LEU A 114 12.31 -4.36 -6.20
CA LEU A 114 11.24 -3.39 -6.02
C LEU A 114 11.83 -2.01 -5.78
N GLU A 115 11.36 -1.03 -6.53
CA GLU A 115 11.69 0.37 -6.37
C GLU A 115 10.48 1.11 -5.77
N PHE A 116 10.69 1.91 -4.73
CA PHE A 116 9.62 2.74 -4.17
C PHE A 116 9.24 3.84 -5.16
N VAL A 117 7.94 4.02 -5.43
CA VAL A 117 7.46 5.05 -6.37
C VAL A 117 6.49 6.03 -5.73
N ASP A 118 5.62 5.59 -4.83
CA ASP A 118 4.64 6.45 -4.19
C ASP A 118 4.05 5.81 -2.91
N TRP A 119 3.14 6.51 -2.24
CA TRP A 119 2.34 6.04 -1.13
C TRP A 119 0.88 5.77 -1.53
N THR A 120 0.25 4.89 -0.78
CA THR A 120 -1.20 4.66 -0.77
C THR A 120 -1.66 4.54 0.67
N ASP A 121 -2.96 4.59 0.92
CA ASP A 121 -3.52 4.30 2.24
C ASP A 121 -3.76 2.80 2.37
N SER A 122 -3.24 2.20 3.45
CA SER A 122 -3.49 0.80 3.72
C SER A 122 -4.97 0.55 3.99
N THR A 123 -5.52 -0.51 3.38
CA THR A 123 -6.91 -0.97 3.61
C THR A 123 -6.98 -2.09 4.65
N ASP A 124 -5.86 -2.44 5.29
CA ASP A 124 -5.75 -3.55 6.25
C ASP A 124 -6.44 -3.23 7.59
N LEU A 125 -7.73 -3.59 7.65
CA LEU A 125 -8.56 -3.48 8.85
C LEU A 125 -8.08 -4.40 9.97
N ARG A 126 -7.78 -5.66 9.64
CA ARG A 126 -7.49 -6.70 10.64
C ARG A 126 -6.12 -6.52 11.31
N GLY A 127 -5.12 -6.03 10.57
CA GLY A 127 -3.81 -5.73 11.13
C GLY A 127 -3.73 -4.37 11.83
N GLY A 128 -4.82 -3.62 11.92
CA GLY A 128 -4.83 -2.29 12.55
C GLY A 128 -4.01 -1.24 11.78
N ASN A 129 -3.88 -1.42 10.46
CA ASN A 129 -3.10 -0.53 9.59
C ASN A 129 -3.98 0.29 8.64
N LYS A 130 -5.31 0.24 8.80
CA LYS A 130 -6.23 1.03 7.99
C LYS A 130 -5.86 2.53 8.05
N GLY A 131 -5.74 3.18 6.89
CA GLY A 131 -5.43 4.60 6.76
C GLY A 131 -3.98 4.97 7.06
N LYS A 132 -3.11 4.01 7.39
CA LYS A 132 -1.66 4.28 7.51
C LYS A 132 -1.03 4.29 6.12
N PRO A 133 0.01 5.11 5.89
CA PRO A 133 0.76 5.08 4.64
C PRO A 133 1.36 3.69 4.36
N ALA A 134 1.05 3.16 3.19
CA ALA A 134 1.61 1.95 2.62
C ALA A 134 2.35 2.29 1.32
N ARG A 135 3.43 1.56 1.04
CA ARG A 135 4.33 1.88 -0.07
C ARG A 135 3.84 1.23 -1.35
N ILE A 136 3.70 2.01 -2.41
CA ILE A 136 3.59 1.52 -3.78
C ILE A 136 5.00 1.32 -4.32
N TYR A 137 5.20 0.21 -5.01
CA TYR A 137 6.47 -0.13 -5.64
C TYR A 137 6.31 -0.28 -7.15
N ARG A 138 7.42 -0.21 -7.88
CA ARG A 138 7.55 -0.71 -9.25
C ARG A 138 8.44 -1.94 -9.25
N LEU A 139 8.02 -2.99 -9.94
CA LEU A 139 8.85 -4.16 -10.20
C LEU A 139 9.87 -3.82 -11.28
N THR A 140 11.14 -3.80 -10.91
CA THR A 140 12.25 -3.38 -11.80
C THR A 140 13.00 -4.57 -12.38
N ARG A 141 13.03 -5.69 -11.65
CA ARG A 141 13.60 -6.96 -12.12
C ARG A 141 12.82 -8.12 -11.52
N ILE A 142 12.56 -9.14 -12.34
CA ILE A 142 12.14 -10.44 -11.86
C ILE A 142 13.42 -11.13 -11.36
N LEU A 143 13.48 -11.41 -10.07
CA LEU A 143 14.54 -12.26 -9.53
C LEU A 143 14.16 -13.70 -9.85
N GLU A 144 14.98 -14.39 -10.64
CA GLU A 144 14.86 -15.84 -10.72
C GLU A 144 15.06 -16.43 -9.31
N PRO A 145 14.27 -17.46 -8.92
CA PRO A 145 14.48 -18.14 -7.65
C PRO A 145 15.93 -18.63 -7.63
N THR A 146 16.67 -18.24 -6.60
CA THR A 146 18.04 -18.74 -6.42
C THR A 146 17.93 -20.25 -6.16
N PRO A 147 18.63 -21.10 -6.94
CA PRO A 147 18.53 -22.56 -6.86
C PRO A 147 18.97 -23.12 -5.51
#